data_AF-W5VX28-F1
#
_entry.id   AF-W5VX28-F1
#
_cell.length_a   1.000
_cell.length_b   1.000
_cell.length_c   1.000
_cell.angle_alpha   90.00
_cell.angle_beta   90.00
_cell.angle_gamma   90.00
#
_symmetry.space_group_name_H-M   'P 1'
#
loop_
_entity.id
_entity.type
_entity.pdbx_description
1 polymer ?
#
loop_
_entity_poly.entity_id
_entity_poly.type
_entity_poly.pdbx_seq_one_letter_code
_entity_poly.pdbx_strand_id
1 'polypeptide(L)'
;IGQAFPYMPIANPGWMFPDYSFGIRDEHMQEMVDEVRAQGAELVVCLSHNGFDVDKKMAGVVNGIDVILSGHTHDALPEPVLVGDTIIVASGSNGKFVSRVDLDVRDGQMMGFRHKLIPIFSDVIAPDADMSALVDEQRAPYEADLKEVVGTTDSLLYRRGNFNGTWDDLICDALLEEREADIAMSPGVRWGPSLMPGDPITREDIWNVTSMTYGKAYRTEMTGEFIKVVLEDVGDNLFNPDPYYQHGGDM
;
A
#
# COMPACT_ATOMS: atom_id res chain seq x y z
N ILE A 1 -14.64 -11.10 -6.75
CA ILE A 1 -14.56 -9.85 -7.55
C ILE A 1 -13.21 -9.21 -7.29
N GLY A 2 -12.50 -8.73 -8.32
CA GLY A 2 -11.25 -7.99 -8.17
C GLY A 2 -11.50 -6.49 -8.32
N GLN A 3 -10.96 -5.69 -7.42
CA GLN A 3 -11.12 -4.24 -7.41
C GLN A 3 -9.74 -3.56 -7.36
N ALA A 4 -9.38 -2.89 -8.44
CA ALA A 4 -8.11 -2.17 -8.55
C ALA A 4 -8.19 -0.80 -7.84
N PHE A 5 -7.02 -0.21 -7.58
CA PHE A 5 -6.92 1.11 -6.97
C PHE A 5 -7.64 2.17 -7.83
N PRO A 6 -8.58 2.94 -7.26
CA PRO A 6 -9.45 3.81 -8.06
C PRO A 6 -8.77 5.09 -8.56
N TYR A 7 -7.65 5.52 -7.97
CA TYR A 7 -6.99 6.80 -8.30
C TYR A 7 -5.71 6.64 -9.13
N MET A 8 -5.55 5.52 -9.83
CA MET A 8 -4.34 5.20 -10.63
C MET A 8 -3.85 6.34 -11.55
N PRO A 9 -4.72 7.02 -12.34
CA PRO A 9 -4.27 8.08 -13.26
C PRO A 9 -3.87 9.39 -12.59
N ILE A 10 -4.23 9.59 -11.31
CA ILE A 10 -3.88 10.78 -10.52
C ILE A 10 -2.61 10.51 -9.71
N ALA A 11 -2.45 9.28 -9.19
CA ALA A 11 -1.28 8.88 -8.42
C ALA A 11 -0.01 8.63 -9.26
N ASN A 12 -0.15 8.49 -10.58
CA ASN A 12 0.93 8.20 -11.52
C ASN A 12 0.84 9.12 -12.76
N PRO A 13 1.90 9.23 -13.58
CA PRO A 13 1.84 10.03 -14.80
C PRO A 13 0.72 9.56 -15.74
N GLY A 14 -0.27 10.43 -15.99
CA GLY A 14 -1.48 10.08 -16.73
C GLY A 14 -1.25 9.55 -18.16
N TRP A 15 -0.13 9.91 -18.80
CA TRP A 15 0.25 9.39 -20.12
C TRP A 15 0.54 7.89 -20.15
N MET A 16 0.77 7.25 -18.99
CA MET A 16 0.93 5.80 -18.89
C MET A 16 -0.40 5.04 -19.04
N PHE A 17 -1.53 5.73 -18.85
CA PHE A 17 -2.88 5.13 -18.83
C PHE A 17 -3.87 5.97 -19.66
N PRO A 18 -3.56 6.32 -20.92
CA PRO A 18 -4.30 7.35 -21.66
C PRO A 18 -5.77 6.99 -21.93
N ASP A 19 -6.07 5.69 -22.00
CA ASP A 19 -7.39 5.17 -22.36
C ASP A 19 -8.14 4.50 -21.19
N TYR A 20 -7.53 4.48 -20.00
CA TYR A 20 -8.10 3.80 -18.84
C TYR A 20 -8.76 4.78 -17.88
N SER A 21 -9.97 4.44 -17.43
CA SER A 21 -10.65 5.13 -16.35
C SER A 21 -10.77 4.19 -15.15
N PHE A 22 -10.23 4.65 -14.03
CA PHE A 22 -10.37 4.03 -12.72
C PHE A 22 -11.25 4.92 -11.85
N GLY A 23 -11.90 4.33 -10.85
CA GLY A 23 -12.73 5.08 -9.93
C GLY A 23 -13.53 4.17 -9.02
N ILE A 24 -14.08 4.77 -7.97
CA ILE A 24 -15.08 4.15 -7.11
C ILE A 24 -16.41 4.19 -7.86
N ARG A 25 -16.97 3.02 -8.16
CA ARG A 25 -18.21 2.87 -8.95
C ARG A 25 -19.14 1.91 -8.24
N ASP A 26 -19.76 2.38 -7.16
CA ASP A 26 -20.60 1.55 -6.29
C ASP A 26 -21.74 0.87 -7.05
N GLU A 27 -22.39 1.58 -7.97
CA GLU A 27 -23.44 1.01 -8.83
C GLU A 27 -22.91 -0.17 -9.66
N HIS A 28 -21.74 -0.01 -10.27
CA HIS A 28 -21.14 -1.07 -11.07
C HIS A 28 -20.65 -2.24 -10.19
N MET A 29 -20.12 -1.96 -8.99
CA MET A 29 -19.78 -3.01 -8.04
C MET A 29 -21.04 -3.79 -7.61
N GLN A 30 -22.16 -3.11 -7.37
CA GLN A 30 -23.43 -3.76 -7.06
C GLN A 30 -23.90 -4.65 -8.22
N GLU A 31 -23.85 -4.15 -9.46
CA GLU A 31 -24.16 -4.94 -10.66
C GLU A 31 -23.30 -6.21 -10.72
N MET A 32 -22.00 -6.10 -10.47
CA MET A 32 -21.08 -7.24 -10.45
C MET A 32 -21.40 -8.25 -9.34
N VAL A 33 -21.78 -7.78 -8.15
CA VAL A 33 -22.23 -8.65 -7.05
C VAL A 33 -23.51 -9.39 -7.44
N ASP A 34 -24.51 -8.67 -7.94
CA ASP A 34 -25.79 -9.23 -8.34
C ASP A 34 -25.61 -10.26 -9.48
N GLU A 35 -24.72 -9.96 -10.44
CA GLU A 35 -24.39 -10.86 -11.55
C GLU A 35 -23.80 -12.18 -11.05
N VAL A 36 -22.76 -12.15 -10.21
CA VAL A 36 -22.12 -13.38 -9.73
C VAL A 36 -23.05 -14.19 -8.82
N ARG A 37 -23.90 -13.52 -8.04
CA ARG A 37 -24.95 -14.17 -7.24
C ARG A 37 -25.99 -14.86 -8.12
N ALA A 38 -26.44 -14.19 -9.19
CA ALA A 38 -27.37 -14.77 -10.16
C ALA A 38 -26.78 -15.98 -10.90
N GLN A 39 -25.45 -16.02 -11.06
CA GLN A 39 -24.72 -17.18 -11.57
C GLN A 39 -24.58 -18.33 -10.56
N GLY A 40 -25.05 -18.15 -9.32
CA GLY A 40 -25.05 -19.17 -8.28
C GLY A 40 -23.94 -19.05 -7.24
N ALA A 41 -23.23 -17.91 -7.16
CA ALA A 41 -22.23 -17.70 -6.10
C ALA A 41 -22.89 -17.68 -4.72
N GLU A 42 -22.51 -18.63 -3.86
CA GLU A 42 -22.95 -18.72 -2.47
C GLU A 42 -22.17 -17.80 -1.52
N LEU A 43 -21.00 -17.33 -1.93
CA LEU A 43 -20.17 -16.39 -1.21
C LEU A 43 -19.49 -15.44 -2.21
N VAL A 44 -19.41 -14.15 -1.89
CA VAL A 44 -18.74 -13.12 -2.68
C VAL A 44 -17.60 -12.51 -1.90
N VAL A 45 -16.39 -12.75 -2.38
CA VAL A 45 -15.16 -12.13 -1.88
C VAL A 45 -14.72 -11.03 -2.83
N CYS A 46 -14.49 -9.82 -2.30
CA CYS A 46 -13.85 -8.72 -3.00
C CYS A 46 -12.36 -8.67 -2.64
N LEU A 47 -11.48 -8.91 -3.62
CA LEU A 47 -10.06 -8.67 -3.49
C LEU A 47 -9.79 -7.22 -3.90
N SER A 48 -9.64 -6.34 -2.93
CA SER A 48 -9.65 -4.90 -3.12
C SER A 48 -8.28 -4.27 -2.94
N HIS A 49 -8.00 -3.26 -3.77
CA HIS A 49 -6.88 -2.34 -3.62
C HIS A 49 -7.38 -0.89 -3.50
N ASN A 50 -8.60 -0.65 -3.02
CA ASN A 50 -9.12 0.71 -2.80
C ASN A 50 -8.39 1.42 -1.64
N GLY A 51 -8.10 0.67 -0.58
CA GLY A 51 -7.67 1.21 0.72
C GLY A 51 -8.72 0.95 1.80
N PHE A 52 -8.25 0.73 3.03
CA PHE A 52 -9.08 0.21 4.11
C PHE A 52 -10.32 1.03 4.45
N ASP A 53 -10.20 2.36 4.61
CA ASP A 53 -11.37 3.19 4.92
C ASP A 53 -12.31 3.37 3.71
N VAL A 54 -11.78 3.34 2.49
CA VAL A 54 -12.59 3.32 1.26
C VAL A 54 -13.40 2.02 1.19
N ASP A 55 -12.77 0.88 1.47
CA ASP A 55 -13.43 -0.43 1.52
C ASP A 55 -14.50 -0.50 2.62
N LYS A 56 -14.23 0.08 3.79
CA LYS A 56 -15.24 0.22 4.85
C LYS A 56 -16.45 1.03 4.40
N LYS A 57 -16.24 2.14 3.69
CA LYS A 57 -17.35 2.93 3.15
C LYS A 57 -18.11 2.16 2.07
N MET A 58 -17.40 1.50 1.15
CA MET A 58 -18.00 0.67 0.09
C MET A 58 -18.84 -0.46 0.67
N ALA A 59 -18.38 -1.15 1.72
CA ALA A 59 -19.13 -2.19 2.41
C ALA A 59 -20.42 -1.69 3.07
N GLY A 60 -20.53 -0.38 3.35
CA GLY A 60 -21.75 0.25 3.86
C GLY A 60 -22.74 0.66 2.76
N VAL A 61 -22.36 0.56 1.49
CA VAL A 61 -23.16 1.00 0.34
C VAL A 61 -23.52 -0.18 -0.57
N VAL A 62 -22.55 -1.05 -0.86
CA VAL A 62 -22.72 -2.23 -1.72
C VAL A 62 -23.16 -3.43 -0.89
N ASN A 63 -24.29 -4.02 -1.27
CA ASN A 63 -24.85 -5.17 -0.58
C ASN A 63 -24.38 -6.49 -1.21
N GLY A 64 -24.27 -7.54 -0.40
CA GLY A 64 -24.04 -8.91 -0.86
C GLY A 64 -22.57 -9.32 -1.01
N ILE A 65 -21.62 -8.44 -0.66
CA ILE A 65 -20.22 -8.78 -0.43
C ILE A 65 -20.11 -9.39 0.97
N ASP A 66 -19.53 -10.58 1.10
CA ASP A 66 -19.34 -11.22 2.42
C ASP A 66 -17.97 -10.90 3.02
N VAL A 67 -16.94 -10.84 2.16
CA VAL A 67 -15.54 -10.64 2.58
C VAL A 67 -14.87 -9.62 1.68
N ILE A 68 -14.18 -8.64 2.27
CA ILE A 68 -13.24 -7.76 1.58
C ILE A 68 -11.83 -8.07 2.07
N LEU A 69 -10.94 -8.41 1.14
CA LEU A 69 -9.50 -8.52 1.38
C LEU A 69 -8.87 -7.20 0.93
N SER A 70 -8.59 -6.31 1.88
CA SER A 70 -8.20 -4.93 1.65
C SER A 70 -6.69 -4.76 1.51
N GLY A 71 -6.26 -4.04 0.47
CA GLY A 71 -4.88 -3.64 0.19
C GLY A 71 -4.67 -2.13 0.28
N HIS A 72 -3.66 -1.62 -0.44
CA HIS A 72 -3.27 -0.19 -0.55
C HIS A 72 -2.78 0.52 0.72
N THR A 73 -3.53 0.45 1.82
CA THR A 73 -3.24 1.24 3.04
C THR A 73 -2.21 0.61 3.97
N HIS A 74 -1.82 -0.63 3.70
CA HIS A 74 -0.82 -1.39 4.48
C HIS A 74 -1.21 -1.57 5.96
N ASP A 75 -2.51 -1.54 6.26
CA ASP A 75 -3.03 -1.85 7.59
C ASP A 75 -2.84 -3.34 7.90
N ALA A 76 -2.44 -3.64 9.12
CA ALA A 76 -2.33 -4.99 9.65
C ALA A 76 -3.27 -5.11 10.84
N LEU A 77 -4.41 -5.75 10.65
CA LEU A 77 -5.44 -5.86 11.68
C LEU A 77 -5.44 -7.26 12.28
N PRO A 78 -5.22 -7.41 13.60
CA PRO A 78 -5.29 -8.71 14.26
C PRO A 78 -6.68 -9.36 14.12
N GLU A 79 -7.73 -8.55 14.14
CA GLU A 79 -9.13 -8.99 14.01
C GLU A 79 -9.79 -8.27 12.82
N PRO A 80 -10.67 -8.95 12.05
CA PRO A 80 -11.40 -8.32 10.96
C PRO A 80 -12.36 -7.23 11.47
N VAL A 81 -12.58 -6.21 10.64
CA VAL A 81 -13.62 -5.21 10.89
C VAL A 81 -14.91 -5.64 10.22
N LEU A 82 -16.04 -5.47 10.92
CA LEU A 82 -17.37 -5.75 10.37
C LEU A 82 -18.06 -4.45 9.95
N VAL A 83 -18.64 -4.46 8.76
CA VAL A 83 -19.57 -3.44 8.28
C VAL A 83 -20.83 -4.16 7.82
N GLY A 84 -21.88 -4.09 8.64
CA GLY A 84 -23.03 -4.99 8.50
C GLY A 84 -22.58 -6.45 8.61
N ASP A 85 -22.92 -7.25 7.60
CA ASP A 85 -22.52 -8.66 7.49
C ASP A 85 -21.19 -8.87 6.74
N THR A 86 -20.60 -7.80 6.21
CA THR A 86 -19.31 -7.87 5.48
C THR A 86 -18.15 -7.86 6.47
N ILE A 87 -17.22 -8.81 6.35
CA ILE A 87 -15.94 -8.77 7.06
C ILE A 87 -14.85 -8.15 6.19
N ILE A 88 -13.98 -7.35 6.78
CA ILE A 88 -12.89 -6.66 6.10
C ILE A 88 -11.57 -7.05 6.77
N VAL A 89 -10.65 -7.58 5.97
CA VAL A 89 -9.37 -8.13 6.42
C VAL A 89 -8.23 -7.35 5.77
N ALA A 90 -7.26 -6.92 6.58
CA ALA A 90 -6.06 -6.22 6.12
C ALA A 90 -4.80 -6.93 6.64
N SER A 91 -3.89 -7.29 5.71
CA SER A 91 -2.78 -8.22 5.97
C SER A 91 -1.41 -7.52 6.10
N GLY A 92 -1.37 -6.21 6.23
CA GLY A 92 -0.15 -5.41 6.25
C GLY A 92 0.51 -5.31 4.88
N SER A 93 1.85 -5.25 4.87
CA SER A 93 2.67 -5.09 3.68
C SER A 93 3.99 -5.86 3.79
N ASN A 94 4.77 -5.86 2.71
CA ASN A 94 6.14 -6.41 2.65
C ASN A 94 6.25 -7.90 3.05
N GLY A 95 5.17 -8.66 2.89
CA GLY A 95 5.14 -10.07 3.30
C GLY A 95 5.32 -10.26 4.81
N LYS A 96 5.08 -9.25 5.65
CA LYS A 96 5.22 -9.36 7.11
C LYS A 96 4.20 -10.30 7.73
N PHE A 97 3.02 -10.44 7.09
CA PHE A 97 1.95 -11.30 7.57
C PHE A 97 1.24 -12.03 6.43
N VAL A 98 0.62 -13.16 6.77
CA VAL A 98 -0.39 -13.85 5.97
C VAL A 98 -1.66 -13.94 6.79
N SER A 99 -2.77 -13.41 6.27
CA SER A 99 -4.08 -13.59 6.89
C SER A 99 -4.68 -14.92 6.46
N ARG A 100 -5.07 -15.74 7.43
CA ARG A 100 -5.88 -16.94 7.22
C ARG A 100 -7.32 -16.65 7.65
N VAL A 101 -8.25 -16.83 6.71
CA VAL A 101 -9.69 -16.70 6.96
C VAL A 101 -10.33 -18.05 6.70
N ASP A 102 -10.82 -18.71 7.76
CA ASP A 102 -11.65 -19.91 7.65
C ASP A 102 -13.12 -19.47 7.66
N LEU A 103 -13.92 -19.87 6.66
CA LEU A 103 -15.34 -19.49 6.53
C LEU A 103 -16.25 -20.70 6.70
N ASP A 104 -17.34 -20.56 7.45
CA ASP A 104 -18.45 -21.52 7.53
C ASP A 104 -19.59 -21.02 6.64
N VAL A 105 -19.76 -21.64 5.47
CA VAL A 105 -20.76 -21.26 4.47
C VAL A 105 -21.82 -22.35 4.37
N ARG A 106 -23.10 -21.97 4.52
CA ARG A 106 -24.25 -22.88 4.47
C ARG A 106 -25.41 -22.20 3.76
N ASP A 107 -26.05 -22.93 2.85
CA ASP A 107 -27.25 -22.48 2.15
C ASP A 107 -27.12 -21.06 1.56
N GLY A 108 -25.97 -20.75 0.94
CA GLY A 108 -25.70 -19.43 0.37
C GLY A 108 -25.38 -18.30 1.37
N GLN A 109 -25.11 -18.60 2.65
CA GLN A 109 -24.83 -17.61 3.69
C GLN A 109 -23.57 -17.93 4.50
N MET A 110 -22.82 -16.89 4.88
CA MET A 110 -21.71 -17.01 5.84
C MET A 110 -22.27 -17.07 7.27
N MET A 111 -22.21 -18.25 7.89
CA MET A 111 -22.71 -18.50 9.24
C MET A 111 -21.70 -18.13 10.33
N GLY A 112 -20.43 -18.04 9.97
CA GLY A 112 -19.35 -17.66 10.87
C GLY A 112 -17.99 -17.71 10.17
N PHE A 113 -16.99 -17.17 10.86
CA PHE A 113 -15.62 -17.19 10.38
C PHE A 113 -14.63 -17.32 11.54
N ARG A 114 -13.40 -17.72 11.22
CA ARG A 114 -12.23 -17.55 12.09
C ARG A 114 -11.15 -16.83 11.31
N HIS A 115 -10.46 -15.91 11.98
CA HIS A 115 -9.35 -15.18 11.40
C HIS A 115 -8.08 -15.42 12.20
N LYS A 116 -6.94 -15.41 11.50
CA LYS A 116 -5.63 -15.31 12.12
C LYS A 116 -4.70 -14.51 11.22
N LEU A 117 -4.14 -13.43 11.76
CA LEU A 117 -3.00 -12.74 11.17
C LEU A 117 -1.71 -13.47 11.58
N ILE A 118 -1.08 -14.16 10.64
CA ILE A 118 0.10 -15.00 10.91
C ILE A 118 1.36 -14.20 10.55
N PRO A 119 2.22 -13.83 11.51
CA PRO A 119 3.47 -13.16 11.20
C PRO A 119 4.45 -14.11 10.50
N ILE A 120 5.17 -13.59 9.50
CA ILE A 120 6.22 -14.31 8.80
C ILE A 120 7.56 -13.94 9.43
N PHE A 121 8.14 -14.90 10.16
CA PHE A 121 9.47 -14.79 10.76
C PHE A 121 10.43 -15.73 10.02
N SER A 122 11.34 -15.18 9.23
CA SER A 122 12.26 -15.94 8.36
C SER A 122 13.32 -16.73 9.14
N ASP A 123 13.57 -16.38 10.40
CA ASP A 123 14.44 -17.10 11.33
C ASP A 123 13.76 -18.31 12.00
N VAL A 124 12.42 -18.41 11.91
CA VAL A 124 11.63 -19.49 12.51
C VAL A 124 10.96 -20.38 11.45
N ILE A 125 10.58 -19.82 10.30
CA ILE A 125 9.90 -20.52 9.21
C ILE A 125 10.95 -20.99 8.21
N ALA A 126 11.04 -22.31 8.00
CA ALA A 126 11.92 -22.88 6.99
C ALA A 126 11.50 -22.39 5.58
N PRO A 127 12.42 -21.78 4.81
CA PRO A 127 12.11 -21.33 3.46
C PRO A 127 11.88 -22.52 2.53
N ASP A 128 11.00 -22.32 1.56
CA ASP A 128 10.79 -23.30 0.50
C ASP A 128 12.01 -23.37 -0.42
N ALA A 129 12.57 -24.56 -0.60
CA ALA A 129 13.86 -24.73 -1.29
C ALA A 129 13.80 -24.34 -2.77
N ASP A 130 12.69 -24.65 -3.45
CA ASP A 130 12.51 -24.35 -4.86
C ASP A 130 12.33 -22.83 -5.06
N MET A 131 11.58 -22.18 -4.17
CA MET A 131 11.41 -20.73 -4.20
C MET A 131 12.71 -19.98 -3.85
N SER A 132 13.47 -20.46 -2.87
CA SER A 132 14.78 -19.90 -2.55
C SER A 132 15.73 -20.00 -3.74
N ALA A 133 15.81 -21.17 -4.39
CA ALA A 133 16.63 -21.35 -5.57
C ALA A 133 16.23 -20.41 -6.71
N LEU A 134 14.92 -20.23 -6.93
CA LEU A 134 14.42 -19.29 -7.94
C LEU A 134 14.80 -17.84 -7.61
N VAL A 135 14.63 -17.40 -6.36
CA VAL A 135 14.99 -16.04 -5.93
C VAL A 135 16.49 -15.81 -6.08
N ASP A 136 17.32 -16.77 -5.67
CA ASP A 136 18.77 -16.69 -5.80
C ASP A 136 19.20 -16.62 -7.28
N GLU A 137 18.61 -17.44 -8.15
CA GLU A 137 18.86 -17.42 -9.59
C GLU A 137 18.54 -16.05 -10.20
N GLN A 138 17.38 -15.48 -9.88
CA GLN A 138 16.97 -14.16 -10.42
C GLN A 138 17.84 -13.01 -9.90
N ARG A 139 18.37 -13.14 -8.68
CA ARG A 139 19.18 -12.09 -8.04
C ARG A 139 20.67 -12.19 -8.36
N ALA A 140 21.17 -13.37 -8.72
CA ALA A 140 22.59 -13.61 -8.97
C ALA A 140 23.25 -12.61 -9.95
N PRO A 141 22.61 -12.18 -11.07
CA PRO A 141 23.21 -11.19 -11.96
C PRO A 141 23.40 -9.80 -11.35
N TYR A 142 22.65 -9.47 -10.29
CA TYR A 142 22.58 -8.14 -9.69
C TYR A 142 23.13 -8.11 -8.25
N GLU A 143 23.64 -9.25 -7.75
CA GLU A 143 24.00 -9.42 -6.35
C GLU A 143 25.05 -8.40 -5.88
N ALA A 144 26.05 -8.12 -6.72
CA ALA A 144 27.09 -7.14 -6.42
C ALA A 144 26.52 -5.72 -6.28
N ASP A 145 25.59 -5.33 -7.16
CA ASP A 145 24.94 -4.02 -7.08
C ASP A 145 24.02 -3.93 -5.87
N LEU A 146 23.18 -4.95 -5.64
CA LEU A 146 22.23 -4.98 -4.53
C LEU A 146 22.94 -4.89 -3.17
N LYS A 147 24.06 -5.61 -3.01
CA LYS A 147 24.82 -5.69 -1.74
C LYS A 147 25.85 -4.57 -1.55
N GLU A 148 25.97 -3.63 -2.49
CA GLU A 148 26.90 -2.51 -2.32
C GLU A 148 26.48 -1.68 -1.11
N VAL A 149 27.35 -1.61 -0.11
CA VAL A 149 27.15 -0.78 1.08
C VAL A 149 27.53 0.66 0.75
N VAL A 150 26.56 1.56 0.83
CA VAL A 150 26.73 2.99 0.56
C VAL A 150 26.90 3.81 1.84
N GLY A 151 26.59 3.22 2.99
CA GLY A 151 26.74 3.87 4.29
C GLY A 151 26.35 2.98 5.46
N THR A 152 26.23 3.56 6.64
CA THR A 152 25.72 2.91 7.85
C THR A 152 24.87 3.94 8.60
N THR A 153 23.76 3.50 9.18
CA THR A 153 22.91 4.40 9.96
C THR A 153 23.20 4.28 11.45
N ASP A 154 23.27 5.40 12.16
CA ASP A 154 23.36 5.43 13.64
C ASP A 154 21.97 5.52 14.31
N SER A 155 20.92 5.73 13.53
CA SER A 155 19.53 5.88 13.99
C SER A 155 18.59 4.95 13.24
N LEU A 156 17.35 4.80 13.75
CA LEU A 156 16.31 4.05 13.05
C LEU A 156 15.91 4.81 11.78
N LEU A 157 15.97 4.15 10.63
CA LEU A 157 15.41 4.64 9.37
C LEU A 157 14.07 3.96 9.10
N TYR A 158 13.00 4.74 8.94
CA TYR A 158 11.67 4.23 8.61
C TYR A 158 10.94 5.15 7.64
N ARG A 159 10.03 4.57 6.83
CA ARG A 159 9.24 5.30 5.84
C ARG A 159 7.89 5.76 6.38
N ARG A 160 7.08 4.80 6.87
CA ARG A 160 5.68 5.08 7.23
C ARG A 160 5.55 6.06 8.40
N GLY A 161 4.72 7.08 8.21
CA GLY A 161 4.31 8.03 9.23
C GLY A 161 3.54 9.18 8.60
N ASN A 162 2.36 9.53 9.14
CA ASN A 162 1.45 10.50 8.51
C ASN A 162 2.04 11.89 8.21
N PHE A 163 3.14 12.27 8.86
CA PHE A 163 3.80 13.57 8.68
C PHE A 163 5.29 13.47 8.37
N ASN A 164 5.95 12.35 8.73
CA ASN A 164 7.38 12.18 8.51
C ASN A 164 7.84 10.73 8.69
N GLY A 165 8.91 10.39 7.98
CA GLY A 165 9.76 9.22 8.17
C GLY A 165 11.24 9.61 8.15
N THR A 166 12.08 8.97 8.97
CA THR A 166 13.53 9.30 9.01
C THR A 166 14.28 8.90 7.74
N TRP A 167 13.70 8.04 6.90
CA TRP A 167 14.17 7.85 5.52
C TRP A 167 13.93 9.10 4.66
N ASP A 168 12.78 9.77 4.83
CA ASP A 168 12.46 11.01 4.11
C ASP A 168 13.37 12.16 4.51
N ASP A 169 13.71 12.27 5.80
CA ASP A 169 14.71 13.23 6.29
C ASP A 169 16.04 13.07 5.52
N LEU A 170 16.56 11.83 5.46
CA LEU A 170 17.81 11.52 4.76
C LEU A 170 17.74 11.82 3.25
N ILE A 171 16.62 11.48 2.59
CA ILE A 171 16.41 11.74 1.17
C ILE A 171 16.35 13.24 0.90
N CYS A 172 15.59 13.98 1.72
CA CYS A 172 15.44 15.42 1.60
C CYS A 172 16.77 16.15 1.84
N ASP A 173 17.55 15.76 2.84
CA ASP A 173 18.88 16.32 3.11
C ASP A 173 19.83 16.14 1.92
N ALA A 174 19.85 14.92 1.34
CA ALA A 174 20.66 14.65 0.15
C ALA A 174 20.21 15.49 -1.06
N LEU A 175 18.90 15.70 -1.24
CA LEU A 175 18.38 16.57 -2.31
C LEU A 175 18.77 18.02 -2.10
N LEU A 176 18.72 18.53 -0.86
CA LEU A 176 19.12 19.91 -0.54
C LEU A 176 20.62 20.12 -0.82
N GLU A 177 21.47 19.16 -0.43
CA GLU A 177 22.92 19.20 -0.68
C GLU A 177 23.25 19.18 -2.19
N GLU A 178 22.57 18.33 -2.97
CA GLU A 178 22.89 18.08 -4.38
C GLU A 178 22.19 19.04 -5.37
N ARG A 179 21.18 19.80 -4.94
CA ARG A 179 20.32 20.58 -5.86
C ARG A 179 20.20 22.07 -5.53
N GLU A 180 20.96 22.59 -4.56
CA GLU A 180 20.92 24.01 -4.18
C GLU A 180 19.47 24.51 -4.00
N ALA A 181 18.68 23.80 -3.20
CA ALA A 181 17.29 24.14 -2.93
C ALA A 181 17.13 24.63 -1.47
N ASP A 182 16.11 25.46 -1.23
CA ASP A 182 15.77 25.91 0.13
C ASP A 182 14.81 24.95 0.85
N ILE A 183 14.04 24.17 0.08
CA ILE A 183 13.03 23.20 0.54
C ILE A 183 13.12 21.96 -0.34
N ALA A 184 13.09 20.77 0.28
CA ALA A 184 12.92 19.49 -0.40
C ALA A 184 11.59 18.86 0.03
N MET A 185 10.96 18.15 -0.89
CA MET A 185 9.72 17.41 -0.66
C MET A 185 9.95 15.98 -1.12
N SER A 186 9.66 15.02 -0.25
CA SER A 186 9.67 13.60 -0.55
C SER A 186 8.23 13.10 -0.62
N PRO A 187 7.89 12.19 -1.55
CA PRO A 187 6.54 11.64 -1.61
C PRO A 187 6.31 10.71 -0.42
N GLY A 188 5.25 10.96 0.37
CA GLY A 188 4.81 10.11 1.48
C GLY A 188 4.23 8.76 1.03
N VAL A 189 5.05 7.92 0.40
CA VAL A 189 4.66 6.56 0.03
C VAL A 189 4.76 5.61 1.21
N ARG A 190 3.84 4.64 1.28
CA ARG A 190 3.77 3.68 2.40
C ARG A 190 4.69 2.47 2.25
N TRP A 191 5.34 2.30 1.11
CA TRP A 191 6.26 1.19 0.86
C TRP A 191 7.69 1.58 1.23
N GLY A 192 8.43 0.57 1.71
CA GLY A 192 9.84 0.68 2.06
C GLY A 192 10.14 0.08 3.45
N PRO A 193 11.18 -0.78 3.56
CA PRO A 193 11.60 -1.37 4.82
C PRO A 193 12.22 -0.34 5.79
N SER A 194 12.41 -0.78 7.04
CA SER A 194 13.15 -0.03 8.05
C SER A 194 14.55 -0.60 8.23
N LEU A 195 15.51 0.25 8.59
CA LEU A 195 16.86 -0.14 9.02
C LEU A 195 17.08 0.24 10.48
N MET A 196 17.70 -0.65 11.24
CA MET A 196 18.01 -0.44 12.65
C MET A 196 19.32 0.32 12.82
N PRO A 197 19.54 1.00 13.97
CA PRO A 197 20.84 1.58 14.30
C PRO A 197 21.96 0.55 14.20
N GLY A 198 23.01 0.88 13.44
CA GLY A 198 24.17 0.04 13.14
C GLY A 198 24.05 -0.79 11.87
N ASP A 199 22.87 -0.85 11.24
CA ASP A 199 22.71 -1.59 9.99
C ASP A 199 23.45 -0.89 8.83
N PRO A 200 24.09 -1.66 7.92
CA PRO A 200 24.61 -1.10 6.69
C PRO A 200 23.45 -0.63 5.81
N ILE A 201 23.60 0.54 5.20
CA ILE A 201 22.70 1.01 4.15
C ILE A 201 23.23 0.45 2.84
N THR A 202 22.47 -0.43 2.20
CA THR A 202 22.83 -0.99 0.89
C THR A 202 22.15 -0.24 -0.26
N ARG A 203 22.63 -0.43 -1.48
CA ARG A 203 21.95 0.07 -2.68
C ARG A 203 20.54 -0.51 -2.84
N GLU A 204 20.34 -1.77 -2.43
CA GLU A 204 19.00 -2.37 -2.39
C GLU A 204 18.06 -1.62 -1.45
N ASP A 205 18.54 -1.17 -0.28
CA ASP A 205 17.73 -0.39 0.66
C ASP A 205 17.30 0.94 0.05
N ILE A 206 18.22 1.63 -0.64
CA ILE A 206 17.90 2.87 -1.38
C ILE A 206 16.83 2.60 -2.44
N TRP A 207 16.98 1.54 -3.24
CA TRP A 207 15.97 1.17 -4.24
C TRP A 207 14.62 0.85 -3.60
N ASN A 208 14.62 0.13 -2.47
CA ASN A 208 13.39 -0.23 -1.76
C ASN A 208 12.62 0.97 -1.21
N VAL A 209 13.25 2.15 -1.05
CA VAL A 209 12.59 3.39 -0.60
C VAL A 209 12.43 4.45 -1.70
N THR A 210 12.97 4.18 -2.90
CA THR A 210 12.91 5.07 -4.08
C THR A 210 12.48 4.38 -5.39
N SER A 211 11.83 3.21 -5.31
CA SER A 211 11.45 2.33 -6.44
C SER A 211 10.35 2.85 -7.40
N MET A 212 10.35 4.14 -7.72
CA MET A 212 9.46 4.70 -8.75
C MET A 212 10.10 4.56 -10.13
N THR A 213 9.35 4.06 -11.11
CA THR A 213 9.79 4.03 -12.53
C THR A 213 9.96 5.43 -13.13
N TYR A 214 9.48 6.45 -12.44
CA TYR A 214 9.59 7.87 -12.76
C TYR A 214 10.30 8.67 -11.65
N GLY A 215 11.24 8.05 -10.92
CA GLY A 215 11.95 8.64 -9.76
C GLY A 215 12.97 9.74 -10.06
N LYS A 216 12.80 10.54 -11.13
CA LYS A 216 13.66 11.70 -11.39
C LYS A 216 13.39 12.79 -10.34
N ALA A 217 14.45 13.33 -9.74
CA ALA A 217 14.36 14.51 -8.89
C ALA A 217 14.33 15.79 -9.75
N TYR A 218 13.41 16.70 -9.44
CA TYR A 218 13.25 17.98 -10.13
C TYR A 218 13.45 19.14 -9.16
N ARG A 219 14.12 20.20 -9.63
CA ARG A 219 14.23 21.48 -8.94
C ARG A 219 13.41 22.51 -9.70
N THR A 220 12.51 23.19 -9.02
CA THR A 220 11.70 24.27 -9.59
C THR A 220 11.53 25.39 -8.56
N GLU A 221 11.37 26.62 -9.05
CA GLU A 221 10.97 27.74 -8.20
C GLU A 221 9.46 27.67 -7.93
N MET A 222 9.06 28.00 -6.70
CA MET A 222 7.66 28.09 -6.27
C MET A 222 7.49 29.31 -5.36
N THR A 223 6.31 29.94 -5.40
CA THR A 223 5.98 30.97 -4.40
C THR A 223 5.65 30.31 -3.06
N GLY A 224 5.89 31.01 -1.95
CA GLY A 224 5.47 30.52 -0.63
C GLY A 224 3.96 30.30 -0.53
N GLU A 225 3.17 31.07 -1.27
CA GLU A 225 1.73 30.85 -1.41
C GLU A 225 1.42 29.50 -2.07
N PHE A 226 2.10 29.15 -3.15
CA PHE A 226 1.88 27.88 -3.84
C PHE A 226 2.31 26.69 -2.98
N ILE A 227 3.43 26.79 -2.26
CA ILE A 227 3.85 25.77 -1.29
C ILE A 227 2.76 25.55 -0.23
N LYS A 228 2.19 26.63 0.31
CA LYS A 228 1.08 26.52 1.27
C LYS A 228 -0.12 25.80 0.64
N VAL A 229 -0.51 26.16 -0.58
CA VAL A 229 -1.64 25.52 -1.27
C VAL A 229 -1.40 24.02 -1.43
N VAL A 230 -0.19 23.60 -1.82
CA VAL A 230 0.15 22.17 -1.96
C VAL A 230 0.00 21.43 -0.63
N LEU A 231 0.53 21.98 0.47
CA LEU A 231 0.44 21.35 1.79
C LEU A 231 -1.01 21.27 2.31
N GLU A 232 -1.81 22.31 2.09
CA GLU A 232 -3.24 22.31 2.46
C GLU A 232 -4.02 21.28 1.62
N ASP A 233 -3.75 21.18 0.31
CA ASP A 233 -4.41 20.19 -0.57
C ASP A 233 -4.09 18.75 -0.15
N VAL A 234 -2.84 18.47 0.24
CA VAL A 234 -2.45 17.15 0.77
C VAL A 234 -3.16 16.90 2.11
N GLY A 235 -3.23 17.91 2.98
CA GLY A 235 -3.93 17.81 4.26
C GLY A 235 -5.44 17.54 4.10
N ASP A 236 -6.11 18.25 3.20
CA ASP A 236 -7.53 18.08 2.87
C ASP A 236 -7.82 16.69 2.29
N ASN A 237 -6.85 16.08 1.59
CA ASN A 237 -6.95 14.72 1.11
C ASN A 237 -6.78 13.69 2.24
N LEU A 238 -5.67 13.78 2.98
CA LEU A 238 -5.28 12.78 3.97
C LEU A 238 -6.26 12.74 5.15
N PHE A 239 -6.76 13.89 5.57
CA PHE A 239 -7.65 14.03 6.72
C PHE A 239 -9.11 14.23 6.32
N ASN A 240 -9.46 13.94 5.07
CA ASN A 240 -10.84 14.09 4.63
C ASN A 240 -11.78 13.22 5.49
N PRO A 241 -12.88 13.78 6.04
CA PRO A 241 -13.82 13.01 6.85
C PRO A 241 -14.59 11.97 6.01
N ASP A 242 -14.64 12.14 4.70
CA ASP A 242 -15.22 11.16 3.79
C ASP A 242 -14.10 10.29 3.17
N PRO A 243 -14.06 8.98 3.48
CA PRO A 243 -13.07 8.06 2.93
C PRO A 243 -12.97 8.03 1.40
N TYR A 244 -14.04 8.32 0.65
CA TYR A 244 -13.98 8.33 -0.82
C TYR A 244 -13.18 9.49 -1.41
N TYR A 245 -12.75 10.44 -0.59
CA TYR A 245 -11.83 11.50 -1.00
C TYR A 245 -10.42 11.27 -0.43
N GLN A 246 -10.19 10.19 0.31
CA GLN A 246 -8.86 9.80 0.76
C GLN A 246 -8.19 8.97 -0.35
N HIS A 247 -7.18 9.55 -1.01
CA HIS A 247 -6.49 8.87 -2.11
C HIS A 247 -5.33 7.99 -1.60
N GLY A 248 -5.00 8.07 -0.32
CA GLY A 248 -3.93 7.32 0.34
C GLY A 248 -2.59 8.05 0.31
N GLY A 249 -1.54 7.36 0.76
CA GLY A 249 -0.26 7.99 1.10
C GLY A 249 -0.22 8.52 2.54
N ASP A 250 0.97 8.93 2.94
CA ASP A 250 1.27 9.73 4.12
C ASP A 250 1.70 11.14 3.60
N MET A 251 1.89 12.15 4.47
CA MET A 251 2.49 13.43 4.05
C MET A 251 4.00 13.35 3.91
#